data_AF-A0A7X4DNF4-F1
#
_entry.id   AF-A0A7X4DNF4-F1
#
_cell.length_a   1.000
_cell.length_b   1.000
_cell.length_c   1.000
_cell.angle_alpha   90.00
_cell.angle_beta   90.00
_cell.angle_gamma   90.00
#
_symmetry.space_group_name_H-M   'P 1'
#
loop_
_entity.id
_entity.type
_entity.pdbx_description
1 polymer ?
#
loop_
_entity_poly.entity_id
_entity_poly.type
_entity_poly.pdbx_seq_one_letter_code
_entity_poly.pdbx_strand_id
1 'polypeptide(L)'
;LVGVLAAIMGVGGGFIMVPAMIDVLGMPTKVVVGTSLFQIMFVTGFTTLLHATTNYTVDVVLAVLLLVGGVVGAQVGTRIGARLQAEQLRILLSLVVLAVCGKLALDLLVQPSEIYSLGAGAGH
;
A
#
# COMPACT_ATOMS: atom_id res chain seq x y z
N LEU A 1 -14.30 3.48 11.04
CA LEU A 1 -13.77 2.10 11.14
C LEU A 1 -12.87 1.76 9.95
N VAL A 2 -13.36 1.81 8.71
CA VAL A 2 -12.55 1.50 7.51
C VAL A 2 -11.32 2.40 7.35
N GLY A 3 -11.44 3.72 7.58
CA GLY A 3 -10.29 4.63 7.54
C GLY A 3 -9.23 4.37 8.62
N VAL A 4 -9.64 3.86 9.79
CA VAL A 4 -8.71 3.49 10.87
C VAL A 4 -7.99 2.18 10.51
N LEU A 5 -8.73 1.18 10.02
CA LEU A 5 -8.14 -0.07 9.52
C LEU A 5 -7.21 0.15 8.32
N ALA A 6 -7.58 1.08 7.43
CA ALA A 6 -6.77 1.50 6.30
C ALA A 6 -5.44 2.12 6.73
N ALA A 7 -5.46 2.99 7.75
CA ALA A 7 -4.28 3.61 8.29
C ALA A 7 -3.33 2.60 8.96
N ILE A 8 -3.88 1.60 9.66
CA ILE A 8 -3.10 0.53 10.29
C ILE A 8 -2.47 -0.41 9.25
N MET A 9 -3.22 -0.79 8.21
CA MET A 9 -2.75 -1.73 7.18
C MET A 9 -1.88 -1.06 6.11
N GLY A 10 -1.91 0.27 5.98
CA GLY A 10 -1.16 1.01 4.96
C GLY A 10 -1.65 0.83 3.50
N VAL A 11 -2.70 0.03 3.27
CA VAL A 11 -3.23 -0.29 1.92
C VAL A 11 -4.36 0.65 1.47
N GLY A 12 -4.63 1.74 2.21
CA GLY A 12 -5.66 2.72 1.83
C GLY A 12 -7.12 2.25 1.99
N GLY A 13 -7.37 1.06 2.57
CA GLY A 13 -8.71 0.58 2.94
C GLY A 13 -9.54 -0.02 1.80
N GLY A 14 -9.09 0.11 0.55
CA GLY A 14 -9.77 -0.41 -0.64
C GLY A 14 -9.92 -1.93 -0.65
N PHE A 15 -8.94 -2.66 -0.11
CA PHE A 15 -8.95 -4.13 -0.05
C PHE A 15 -10.17 -4.70 0.69
N ILE A 16 -10.68 -3.99 1.71
CA ILE A 16 -11.87 -4.40 2.48
C ILE A 16 -13.13 -3.74 1.92
N MET A 17 -13.04 -2.48 1.48
CA MET A 17 -14.19 -1.72 1.00
C MET A 17 -14.78 -2.25 -0.31
N VAL A 18 -13.94 -2.71 -1.24
CA VAL A 18 -14.39 -3.25 -2.54
C VAL A 18 -15.28 -4.49 -2.38
N PRO A 19 -14.85 -5.57 -1.69
CA PRO A 19 -15.72 -6.73 -1.47
C PRO A 19 -16.93 -6.38 -0.59
N ALA A 20 -16.80 -5.52 0.42
CA ALA A 20 -17.96 -5.10 1.20
C ALA A 20 -19.04 -4.40 0.34
N MET A 21 -18.66 -3.56 -0.61
CA MET A 21 -19.61 -2.90 -1.50
C MET A 21 -20.24 -3.83 -2.55
N ILE A 22 -19.47 -4.80 -3.05
CA ILE A 22 -19.94 -5.76 -4.05
C ILE A 22 -20.81 -6.84 -3.40
N ASP A 23 -20.30 -7.49 -2.35
CA ASP A 23 -20.90 -8.68 -1.76
C ASP A 23 -21.98 -8.35 -0.71
N VAL A 24 -21.84 -7.23 0.03
CA VAL A 24 -22.82 -6.85 1.08
C VAL A 24 -23.86 -5.87 0.57
N LEU A 25 -23.45 -4.87 -0.23
CA LEU A 25 -24.37 -3.84 -0.75
C LEU A 25 -24.93 -4.15 -2.15
N GLY A 26 -24.40 -5.15 -2.85
CA GLY A 26 -24.89 -5.55 -4.17
C GLY A 26 -24.70 -4.48 -5.25
N MET A 27 -23.77 -3.54 -5.07
CA MET A 27 -23.56 -2.47 -6.05
C MET A 27 -22.85 -3.00 -7.31
N PRO A 28 -23.22 -2.51 -8.51
CA PRO A 28 -22.55 -2.89 -9.75
C PRO A 28 -21.07 -2.50 -9.69
N THR A 29 -20.19 -3.43 -10.07
CA THR A 29 -18.73 -3.33 -9.97
C THR A 29 -18.16 -2.05 -10.57
N LYS A 30 -18.77 -1.56 -11.67
CA LYS A 30 -18.38 -0.32 -12.33
C LYS A 30 -18.50 0.92 -11.44
N VAL A 31 -19.53 0.96 -10.58
CA VAL A 31 -19.74 2.06 -9.63
C VAL A 31 -18.79 1.91 -8.44
N VAL A 32 -18.61 0.68 -7.92
CA VAL A 32 -17.74 0.39 -6.78
C VAL A 32 -16.29 0.83 -7.00
N VAL A 33 -15.74 0.60 -8.19
CA VAL A 33 -14.37 1.00 -8.51
C VAL A 33 -14.20 2.52 -8.41
N GLY A 34 -15.14 3.31 -8.94
CA GLY A 34 -15.09 4.77 -8.85
C GLY A 34 -15.25 5.27 -7.43
N THR A 35 -16.23 4.76 -6.69
CA THR A 35 -16.54 5.21 -5.31
C THR A 35 -15.41 4.88 -4.33
N SER A 36 -14.79 3.70 -4.46
CA SER A 36 -13.67 3.29 -3.61
C SER A 36 -12.41 4.13 -3.89
N LEU A 37 -12.06 4.40 -5.15
CA LEU A 37 -10.94 5.27 -5.50
C LEU A 37 -11.09 6.68 -4.93
N PHE A 38 -12.29 7.26 -5.04
CA PHE A 38 -12.59 8.57 -4.46
C PHE A 38 -12.40 8.55 -2.94
N GLN A 39 -12.95 7.55 -2.26
CA GLN A 39 -12.84 7.43 -0.81
C GLN A 39 -11.40 7.19 -0.35
N ILE A 40 -10.62 6.36 -1.06
CA ILE A 40 -9.19 6.12 -0.78
C ILE A 40 -8.39 7.43 -0.91
N MET A 41 -8.68 8.25 -1.92
CA MET A 41 -8.01 9.54 -2.12
C MET A 41 -8.20 10.47 -0.91
N PHE A 42 -9.43 10.61 -0.42
CA PHE A 42 -9.72 11.45 0.74
C PHE A 42 -9.12 10.91 2.04
N VAL A 43 -9.24 9.60 2.28
CA VAL A 43 -8.66 8.96 3.47
C VAL A 43 -7.15 9.11 3.47
N THR A 44 -6.49 8.76 2.37
CA THR A 44 -5.02 8.83 2.27
C THR A 44 -4.54 10.29 2.35
N GLY A 45 -5.21 11.22 1.67
CA GLY A 45 -4.86 12.65 1.73
C GLY A 45 -4.97 13.21 3.15
N PHE A 46 -6.04 12.89 3.86
CA PHE A 46 -6.22 13.31 5.26
C PHE A 46 -5.20 12.64 6.18
N THR A 47 -4.95 11.34 6.04
CA THR A 47 -3.93 10.61 6.81
C THR A 47 -2.54 11.18 6.58
N THR A 48 -2.19 11.52 5.33
CA THR A 48 -0.90 12.16 4.99
C THR A 48 -0.80 13.55 5.61
N LEU A 49 -1.86 14.35 5.56
CA LEU A 49 -1.88 15.67 6.18
C LEU A 49 -1.68 15.57 7.70
N LEU A 50 -2.39 14.64 8.36
CA LEU A 50 -2.22 14.39 9.79
C LEU A 50 -0.79 13.91 10.13
N HIS A 51 -0.19 13.05 9.30
CA HIS A 51 1.19 12.61 9.51
C HIS A 51 2.19 13.76 9.33
N ALA A 52 1.97 14.62 8.33
CA ALA A 52 2.80 15.79 8.08
C ALA A 52 2.74 16.81 9.23
N THR A 53 1.56 17.05 9.80
CA THR A 53 1.40 18.02 10.90
C THR A 53 1.82 17.48 12.26
N THR A 54 1.67 16.17 12.50
CA THR A 54 1.92 15.57 13.82
C THR A 54 3.37 15.14 14.00
N ASN A 55 4.02 14.61 12.95
CA ASN A 55 5.34 13.98 13.09
C ASN A 55 6.51 14.84 12.60
N TYR A 56 6.27 15.95 11.87
CA TYR A 56 7.28 16.86 11.28
C TYR A 56 8.47 16.19 10.53
N THR A 57 8.39 14.89 10.27
CA THR A 57 9.42 14.02 9.68
C THR A 57 9.07 13.66 8.24
N VAL A 58 8.10 14.34 7.63
CA VAL A 58 7.76 14.12 6.23
C VAL A 58 8.79 14.86 5.38
N ASP A 59 9.77 14.10 4.89
CA ASP A 59 10.64 14.55 3.82
C ASP A 59 9.79 14.75 2.55
N VAL A 60 9.48 16.02 2.29
CA VAL A 60 8.67 16.44 1.13
C VAL A 60 9.31 15.97 -0.17
N VAL A 61 10.65 15.88 -0.23
CA VAL A 61 11.36 15.42 -1.42
C VAL A 61 11.10 13.93 -1.64
N LEU A 62 11.22 13.12 -0.58
CA LEU A 62 10.91 11.69 -0.66
C LEU A 62 9.44 11.44 -1.00
N ALA A 63 8.52 12.18 -0.38
CA ALA A 63 7.09 12.09 -0.65
C ALA A 63 6.76 12.39 -2.12
N VAL A 64 7.38 13.43 -2.70
CA VAL A 64 7.20 13.78 -4.11
C VAL A 64 7.83 12.73 -5.03
N LEU A 65 9.02 12.22 -4.71
CA LEU A 65 9.65 11.14 -5.47
C LEU A 65 8.79 9.87 -5.49
N LEU A 66 8.24 9.48 -4.34
CA LEU A 66 7.33 8.34 -4.23
C LEU A 66 6.01 8.58 -4.98
N LEU A 67 5.46 9.80 -4.93
CA LEU A 67 4.28 10.16 -5.71
C LEU A 67 4.53 10.03 -7.21
N VAL A 68 5.61 10.64 -7.72
CA VAL A 68 5.94 10.60 -9.15
C VAL A 68 6.23 9.17 -9.60
N GLY A 69 7.08 8.45 -8.86
CA GLY A 69 7.40 7.05 -9.16
C GLY A 69 6.17 6.15 -9.12
N GLY A 70 5.31 6.33 -8.11
CA GLY A 70 4.07 5.57 -7.95
C GLY A 70 3.06 5.85 -9.06
N VAL A 71 2.83 7.12 -9.41
CA VAL A 71 1.91 7.49 -10.50
C VAL A 71 2.41 6.95 -11.84
N VAL A 72 3.68 7.19 -12.18
CA VAL A 72 4.26 6.68 -13.44
C VAL A 72 4.22 5.16 -13.47
N GLY A 73 4.62 4.50 -12.40
CA GLY A 73 4.58 3.04 -12.27
C GLY A 73 3.17 2.47 -12.42
N ALA A 74 2.16 3.08 -11.80
CA ALA A 74 0.77 2.65 -11.91
C ALA A 74 0.21 2.83 -13.33
N GLN A 75 0.52 3.95 -13.99
CA GLN A 75 0.09 4.19 -15.38
C GLN A 75 0.75 3.22 -16.36
N VAL A 76 2.05 2.95 -16.19
CA VAL A 76 2.76 1.98 -17.02
C VAL A 76 2.28 0.55 -16.75
N GLY A 77 2.14 0.17 -15.47
CA GLY A 77 1.66 -1.14 -15.05
C GLY A 77 0.25 -1.45 -15.55
N THR A 78 -0.68 -0.48 -15.49
CA THR A 78 -2.04 -0.66 -16.04
C THR A 78 -2.04 -0.84 -17.55
N ARG A 79 -1.22 -0.07 -18.29
CA ARG A 79 -1.10 -0.20 -19.75
C ARG A 79 -0.50 -1.54 -20.18
N ILE A 80 0.52 -2.01 -19.48
CA ILE A 80 1.15 -3.30 -19.75
C ILE A 80 0.20 -4.44 -19.35
N GLY A 81 -0.39 -4.37 -18.16
CA GLY A 81 -1.34 -5.36 -17.65
C GLY A 81 -2.57 -5.53 -18.55
N ALA A 82 -3.07 -4.45 -19.14
CA ALA A 82 -4.18 -4.50 -20.09
C ALA A 82 -3.84 -5.22 -21.42
N ARG A 83 -2.54 -5.38 -21.74
CA ARG A 83 -2.08 -6.08 -22.94
C ARG A 83 -1.70 -7.54 -22.68
N LEU A 84 -1.57 -7.94 -21.42
CA LEU A 84 -1.23 -9.30 -21.03
C LEU A 84 -2.48 -10.18 -20.91
N GLN A 85 -2.34 -11.46 -21.23
CA GLN A 85 -3.41 -12.43 -20.98
C GLN A 85 -3.55 -12.67 -19.46
N ALA A 86 -4.76 -13.03 -19.01
CA ALA A 86 -5.06 -13.26 -17.59
C ALA A 86 -4.11 -14.29 -16.94
N GLU A 87 -3.74 -15.34 -17.69
CA GLU A 87 -2.76 -16.36 -17.30
C GLU A 87 -1.39 -15.72 -16.98
N GLN A 88 -0.86 -14.91 -17.91
CA GLN A 88 0.44 -14.27 -17.78
C GLN A 88 0.46 -13.28 -16.61
N LEU A 89 -0.63 -12.52 -16.43
CA LEU A 89 -0.76 -11.59 -15.30
C LEU A 89 -0.73 -12.34 -13.96
N ARG A 90 -1.46 -13.47 -13.87
CA ARG A 90 -1.46 -14.31 -12.66
C ARG A 90 -0.08 -14.88 -12.36
N ILE A 91 0.65 -15.36 -13.37
CA ILE A 91 2.02 -15.86 -13.21
C ILE A 91 2.94 -14.74 -12.72
N LEU A 92 2.87 -13.55 -13.32
CA LEU A 92 3.68 -12.39 -12.93
C LEU A 92 3.43 -11.98 -11.47
N LEU A 93 2.17 -11.88 -11.05
CA LEU A 93 1.81 -11.59 -9.66
C LEU A 93 2.34 -12.66 -8.70
N SER A 94 2.21 -13.93 -9.07
CA SER A 94 2.69 -15.05 -8.25
C SER A 94 4.21 -15.01 -8.09
N LEU A 95 4.96 -14.68 -9.15
CA LEU A 95 6.40 -14.49 -9.10
C LEU A 95 6.81 -13.34 -8.18
N VAL A 96 6.13 -12.20 -8.25
CA VAL A 96 6.39 -11.05 -7.35
C VAL A 96 6.16 -11.45 -5.89
N VAL A 97 5.04 -12.11 -5.59
CA VAL A 97 4.73 -12.58 -4.23
C VAL A 97 5.79 -13.55 -3.74
N LEU A 98 6.17 -14.54 -4.56
CA LEU A 98 7.22 -15.50 -4.20
C LEU A 98 8.56 -14.81 -3.96
N ALA A 99 8.93 -13.82 -4.78
CA ALA A 99 10.15 -13.05 -4.60
C ALA A 99 10.14 -12.29 -3.27
N VAL A 100 9.01 -11.65 -2.91
CA VAL A 100 8.86 -10.94 -1.63
C VAL A 100 8.92 -11.92 -0.46
N CYS A 101 8.21 -13.04 -0.53
CA CYS A 101 8.27 -14.09 0.50
C CYS A 101 9.69 -14.64 0.66
N GLY A 102 10.40 -14.87 -0.45
CA GLY A 102 11.80 -15.29 -0.43
C GLY A 102 12.71 -14.24 0.21
N LYS A 103 12.56 -12.96 -0.15
CA LYS A 103 13.31 -11.86 0.46
C LYS A 103 13.06 -11.77 1.96
N LEU A 104 11.81 -11.87 2.40
CA LEU A 104 11.47 -11.87 3.82
C LEU A 104 12.04 -13.10 4.55
N ALA A 105 11.96 -14.29 3.95
CA ALA A 105 12.57 -15.49 4.53
C ALA A 105 14.10 -15.37 4.63
N LEU A 106 14.74 -14.76 3.64
CA LEU A 106 16.18 -14.46 3.67
C LEU A 106 16.52 -13.40 4.72
N ASP A 107 15.75 -12.32 4.84
CA ASP A 107 15.92 -11.31 5.91
C ASP A 107 15.73 -11.92 7.31
N LEU A 108 14.95 -12.99 7.43
CA LEU A 108 14.75 -13.72 8.70
C LEU A 108 15.85 -14.77 8.96
N LEU A 109 16.46 -15.34 7.92
CA LEU A 109 17.55 -16.32 8.03
C LEU A 109 18.95 -15.67 8.12
N VAL A 110 19.14 -14.55 7.43
CA VAL A 110 20.36 -13.75 7.46
C VAL A 110 20.24 -12.79 8.64
N GLN A 111 21.14 -12.93 9.61
CA GLN A 111 21.11 -12.16 10.87
C GLN A 111 20.88 -10.65 10.65
N PRO A 112 20.07 -10.01 11.51
CA PRO A 112 19.85 -8.57 11.45
C PRO A 112 21.18 -7.84 11.66
N SER A 113 21.58 -7.03 10.68
CA SER A 113 22.80 -6.20 10.74
C SER A 113 22.62 -4.91 11.56
N GLU A 114 21.49 -4.71 12.24
CA GLU A 114 21.21 -3.48 12.98
C GLU A 114 21.47 -3.65 14.48
N ILE A 115 22.61 -3.08 14.92
CA ILE A 115 23.15 -2.99 16.28
C ILE A 115 22.36 -1.97 17.16
N TYR A 116 21.10 -1.64 16.86
CA TYR A 116 20.37 -0.54 17.52
C TYR A 116 19.11 -0.95 18.29
N SER A 117 19.16 -2.05 19.06
CA SER A 117 18.12 -2.35 20.07
C SER A 117 18.66 -2.71 21.46
N LEU A 118 19.88 -2.26 21.79
CA LEU A 118 20.39 -2.28 23.16
C LEU A 118 20.85 -0.87 23.55
N GLY A 119 19.93 -0.04 24.06
CA GLY A 119 20.29 1.17 24.79
C GLY A 119 19.42 2.40 24.56
N ALA A 120 18.18 2.39 25.04
CA ALA A 120 17.50 3.60 25.53
C ALA A 120 16.25 3.20 26.35
N GLY A 121 16.50 2.39 27.38
CA GLY A 121 15.50 2.00 28.36
C GLY A 121 16.18 1.75 29.70
N ALA A 122 16.74 2.80 30.32
CA ALA A 122 17.00 2.94 31.76
C ALA A 122 17.81 4.21 32.03
N GLY A 123 17.26 5.16 32.78
CA GLY A 123 18.04 6.13 33.55
C GLY A 123 17.61 7.59 33.47
N HIS A 124 16.86 8.01 34.50
CA HIS A 124 16.54 9.37 34.96
C HIS A 124 15.51 10.18 34.17
#